data_AF-A0A4R4TXU2-F1
#
_entry.id   AF-A0A4R4TXU2-F1
#
_cell.length_a   1.000
_cell.length_b   1.000
_cell.length_c   1.000
_cell.angle_alpha   90.00
_cell.angle_beta   90.00
_cell.angle_gamma   90.00
#
_symmetry.space_group_name_H-M   'P 1'
#
loop_
_entity.id
_entity.type
_entity.pdbx_description
1 polymer ?
#
loop_
_entity_poly.entity_id
_entity_poly.type
_entity_poly.pdbx_seq_one_letter_code
_entity_poly.pdbx_strand_id
1 'polypeptide(L)'
;MPPAIKRKKAEGQWALGYREPLNKNEENKKNDDGLNVRRRIIDIYSKTGFDSIDPADLRGRFRWMGLYTQRKPGIDGGKTGALEDEELEDRYFMMRVRIDGGQLSGPQLRTIADISTRYARSTADITDRQNVQLHWVRIEDVPAIWEALEAVGLHTMEACGDVPRTIIGCPLAGIAADEVIDATPHLRDIHDRYIGSPEFSNLPRKYKTALSGCTSHCTVHEINDIAFVGVVNEEGETGYQLYVGGGLSTNPMFAQSLGVFVKPDQATEVWHGVTSIFRDYGYRRLRSRARLKFLMKDWGAEKFREVLEQEYLGYALPDGPEPPAPRTQRDHVGIRPQQDGNFYVGFAPRVGRVSGEMLGVIGDLADRYGSGRVRTTIEQKMVILDVPEEHTEALADELAKHDLQVRPSTFRRQTMACTGIEYCKLAITDTKQRSMDLIDELEKRLPDFDQPLTINVNGCPNACARIQVGDIGLKGQLVVDENGDQVEGFQIHLGGQLGASFGKKVRGLKTTSAGLTDYIERVVRNYDKQRNEGETFAEWAQRADEADLK
;
A
#
# COMPACT_ATOMS: atom_id res chain seq x y z
N MET A 1 15.56 -45.08 20.99
CA MET A 1 14.41 -44.20 21.26
C MET A 1 14.14 -43.37 20.02
N PRO A 2 12.93 -43.37 19.45
CA PRO A 2 12.59 -42.40 18.41
C PRO A 2 12.75 -40.98 18.98
N PRO A 3 13.21 -40.00 18.19
CA PRO A 3 13.38 -38.64 18.68
C PRO A 3 12.06 -38.13 19.24
N ALA A 4 12.09 -37.61 20.46
CA ALA A 4 10.91 -37.04 21.11
C ALA A 4 10.30 -36.00 20.18
N ILE A 5 9.08 -36.25 19.70
CA ILE A 5 8.32 -35.30 18.89
C ILE A 5 8.13 -34.06 19.77
N LYS A 6 8.91 -33.01 19.52
CA LYS A 6 8.76 -31.73 20.21
C LYS A 6 7.33 -31.26 19.96
N ARG A 7 6.51 -31.30 21.02
CA ARG A 7 5.13 -30.79 21.00
C ARG A 7 5.18 -29.35 20.49
N LYS A 8 4.55 -29.07 19.34
CA LYS A 8 4.50 -27.71 18.79
C LYS A 8 3.90 -26.79 19.87
N LYS A 9 4.58 -25.68 20.17
CA LYS A 9 4.08 -24.69 21.12
C LYS A 9 2.79 -24.08 20.57
N ALA A 10 1.85 -23.72 21.44
CA ALA A 10 0.63 -23.03 21.04
C ALA A 10 0.97 -21.69 20.36
N GLU A 11 0.34 -21.40 19.22
CA GLU A 11 0.56 -20.17 18.45
C GLU A 11 -0.48 -19.07 18.74
N GLY A 12 -1.36 -19.28 19.74
CA GLY A 12 -2.40 -18.31 20.14
C GLY A 12 -3.64 -18.32 19.26
N GLN A 13 -3.92 -19.44 18.58
CA GLN A 13 -5.07 -19.58 17.67
C GLN A 13 -6.35 -19.79 18.49
N TRP A 14 -7.35 -18.94 18.25
CA TRP A 14 -8.59 -18.93 19.03
C TRP A 14 -9.46 -20.16 18.79
N ALA A 15 -9.55 -20.66 17.55
CA ALA A 15 -10.29 -21.88 17.22
C ALA A 15 -9.73 -23.13 17.94
N LEU A 16 -8.46 -23.09 18.35
CA LEU A 16 -7.81 -24.17 19.10
C LEU A 16 -7.89 -23.98 20.62
N GLY A 17 -8.70 -23.03 21.11
CA GLY A 17 -8.90 -22.75 22.53
C GLY A 17 -7.83 -21.85 23.17
N TYR A 18 -6.82 -21.39 22.42
CA TYR A 18 -5.75 -20.55 22.96
C TYR A 18 -6.14 -19.05 22.92
N ARG A 19 -6.90 -18.59 23.92
CA ARG A 19 -7.42 -17.20 23.99
C ARG A 19 -6.64 -16.27 24.94
N GLU A 20 -5.62 -16.78 25.63
CA GLU A 20 -4.79 -15.94 26.49
C GLU A 20 -3.79 -15.10 25.69
N PRO A 21 -3.53 -13.84 26.10
CA PRO A 21 -2.62 -12.96 25.38
C PRO A 21 -1.17 -13.44 25.53
N LEU A 22 -0.47 -13.57 24.40
CA LEU A 22 0.92 -14.05 24.35
C LEU A 22 1.93 -12.94 24.08
N ASN A 23 1.47 -11.69 23.96
CA ASN A 23 2.29 -10.50 23.82
C ASN A 23 1.50 -9.24 24.23
N LYS A 24 2.23 -8.14 24.49
CA LYS A 24 1.67 -6.85 24.93
C LYS A 24 0.58 -6.30 24.02
N ASN A 25 0.58 -6.65 22.73
CA ASN A 25 -0.43 -6.16 21.81
C ASN A 25 -1.73 -6.97 21.86
N GLU A 26 -1.66 -8.30 21.98
CA GLU A 26 -2.85 -9.11 22.26
C GLU A 26 -3.43 -8.77 23.64
N GLU A 27 -2.58 -8.49 24.62
CA GLU A 27 -3.01 -7.98 25.93
C GLU A 27 -3.74 -6.64 25.81
N ASN A 28 -3.17 -5.68 25.08
CA ASN A 28 -3.81 -4.37 24.85
C ASN A 28 -5.20 -4.50 24.20
N LYS A 29 -5.35 -5.39 23.20
CA LYS A 29 -6.63 -5.67 22.56
C LYS A 29 -7.61 -6.42 23.47
N LYS A 30 -7.11 -7.27 24.38
CA LYS A 30 -7.95 -7.96 25.38
C LYS A 30 -8.49 -6.98 26.42
N ASN A 31 -7.72 -5.96 26.77
CA ASN A 31 -8.08 -5.00 27.81
C ASN A 31 -9.20 -4.04 27.40
N ASP A 32 -9.25 -3.62 26.13
CA ASP A 32 -10.33 -2.81 25.57
C ASP A 32 -10.25 -2.83 24.03
N ASP A 33 -11.41 -2.81 23.38
CA ASP A 33 -11.51 -2.78 21.91
C ASP A 33 -10.88 -1.50 21.36
N GLY A 34 -10.12 -1.61 20.27
CA GLY A 34 -9.49 -0.46 19.63
C GLY A 34 -10.48 0.60 19.16
N LEU A 35 -11.70 0.22 18.78
CA LEU A 35 -12.76 1.13 18.31
C LEU A 35 -13.26 2.06 19.43
N ASN A 36 -13.23 1.62 20.68
CA ASN A 36 -13.74 2.39 21.83
C ASN A 36 -12.92 3.65 22.12
N VAL A 37 -11.68 3.73 21.64
CA VAL A 37 -10.80 4.89 21.86
C VAL A 37 -11.34 6.18 21.25
N ARG A 38 -12.23 6.08 20.24
CA ARG A 38 -12.84 7.24 19.60
C ARG A 38 -13.50 8.17 20.62
N ARG A 39 -14.24 7.61 21.58
CA ARG A 39 -14.94 8.40 22.61
C ARG A 39 -13.95 9.12 23.52
N ARG A 40 -12.86 8.45 23.92
CA ARG A 40 -11.80 9.06 24.74
C ARG A 40 -11.06 10.17 24.01
N ILE A 41 -10.86 10.03 22.70
CA ILE A 41 -10.29 11.11 21.87
C ILE A 41 -11.18 12.35 21.91
N ILE A 42 -12.50 12.19 21.70
CA ILE A 42 -13.46 13.30 21.66
C ILE A 42 -13.61 13.94 23.05
N ASP A 43 -13.82 13.14 24.09
CA ASP A 43 -14.22 13.63 25.41
C ASP A 43 -13.04 14.07 26.29
N ILE A 44 -11.88 13.43 26.12
CA ILE A 44 -10.73 13.58 27.03
C ILE A 44 -9.54 14.15 26.26
N TYR A 45 -8.93 13.35 25.39
CA TYR A 45 -7.59 13.64 24.86
C TYR A 45 -7.53 14.89 23.98
N SER A 46 -8.59 15.19 23.21
CA SER A 46 -8.66 16.43 22.43
C SER A 46 -8.82 17.69 23.29
N LYS A 47 -9.16 17.55 24.58
CA LYS A 47 -9.34 18.65 25.53
C LYS A 47 -8.14 18.84 26.44
N THR A 48 -7.50 17.73 26.81
CA THR A 48 -6.36 17.70 27.75
C THR A 48 -5.00 17.64 27.05
N GLY A 49 -4.97 17.43 25.73
CA GLY A 49 -3.77 17.48 24.90
C GLY A 49 -2.90 16.22 24.94
N PHE A 50 -1.84 16.21 24.14
CA PHE A 50 -1.01 15.02 23.86
C PHE A 50 -0.48 14.30 25.11
N ASP A 51 0.05 15.04 26.10
CA ASP A 51 0.71 14.45 27.27
C ASP A 51 -0.25 13.73 28.22
N SER A 52 -1.57 13.92 28.04
CA SER A 52 -2.60 13.23 28.82
C SER A 52 -2.97 11.84 28.29
N ILE A 53 -2.48 11.47 27.11
CA ILE A 53 -2.91 10.25 26.42
C ILE A 53 -2.30 9.02 27.09
N ASP A 54 -3.15 8.04 27.40
CA ASP A 54 -2.69 6.76 27.92
C ASP A 54 -1.73 6.08 26.90
N PRO A 55 -0.54 5.60 27.32
CA PRO A 55 0.43 4.99 26.41
C PRO A 55 -0.11 3.81 25.57
N ALA A 56 -1.02 3.00 26.13
CA ALA A 56 -1.62 1.86 25.44
C ALA A 56 -2.64 2.31 24.36
N ASP A 57 -3.31 3.44 24.59
CA ASP A 57 -4.12 4.11 23.57
C ASP A 57 -3.23 4.75 22.51
N LEU A 58 -2.24 5.57 22.91
CA LEU A 58 -1.35 6.31 22.02
C LEU A 58 -0.63 5.43 21.00
N ARG A 59 0.04 4.37 21.49
CA ARG A 59 0.88 3.48 20.66
C ARG A 59 0.13 2.24 20.19
N GLY A 60 -1.12 2.07 20.61
CA GLY A 60 -1.97 0.93 20.31
C GLY A 60 -3.29 1.31 19.66
N ARG A 61 -4.29 1.69 20.47
CA ARG A 61 -5.69 1.83 20.03
C ARG A 61 -5.92 2.97 19.05
N PHE A 62 -5.15 4.06 19.11
CA PHE A 62 -5.23 5.18 18.16
C PHE A 62 -5.09 4.73 16.70
N ARG A 63 -4.41 3.59 16.46
CA ARG A 63 -4.29 3.00 15.12
C ARG A 63 -5.63 2.57 14.54
N TRP A 64 -6.60 2.14 15.35
CA TRP A 64 -7.96 1.84 14.87
C TRP A 64 -8.67 3.07 14.33
N MET A 65 -8.22 4.26 14.72
CA MET A 65 -8.73 5.53 14.22
C MET A 65 -7.83 6.16 13.15
N GLY A 66 -6.93 5.38 12.55
CA GLY A 66 -6.05 5.85 11.49
C GLY A 66 -4.95 6.81 11.96
N LEU A 67 -4.69 6.88 13.27
CA LEU A 67 -3.68 7.75 13.87
C LEU A 67 -2.43 6.93 14.25
N TYR A 68 -1.27 7.37 13.77
CA TYR A 68 0.04 6.94 14.27
C TYR A 68 0.79 8.14 14.81
N THR A 69 1.51 7.99 15.93
CA THR A 69 2.49 9.00 16.33
C THR A 69 3.61 9.10 15.29
N GLN A 70 3.93 10.33 14.88
CA GLN A 70 4.98 10.59 13.89
C GLN A 70 6.36 10.70 14.55
N ARG A 71 7.43 10.70 13.75
CA ARG A 71 8.81 10.86 14.22
C ARG A 71 9.09 12.31 14.63
N LYS A 72 9.83 12.49 15.72
CA LYS A 72 10.39 13.77 16.14
C LYS A 72 11.52 14.22 15.21
N PRO A 73 11.52 15.47 14.73
CA PRO A 73 12.59 16.01 13.90
C PRO A 73 13.96 16.00 14.60
N GLY A 74 15.03 15.97 13.82
CA GLY A 74 16.42 16.08 14.30
C GLY A 74 17.02 14.79 14.85
N ILE A 75 16.30 13.66 14.80
CA ILE A 75 16.83 12.36 15.20
C ILE A 75 17.38 11.62 13.97
N ASP A 76 18.69 11.38 13.97
CA ASP A 76 19.40 10.63 12.94
C ASP A 76 18.90 9.18 12.78
N GLY A 77 19.05 8.63 11.56
CA GLY A 77 18.63 7.28 11.20
C GLY A 77 19.33 6.18 12.00
N GLY A 78 20.57 6.42 12.43
CA GLY A 78 21.35 5.51 13.26
C GLY A 78 20.78 5.33 14.68
N LYS A 79 19.88 6.21 15.11
CA LYS A 79 19.19 6.12 16.41
C LYS A 79 17.88 5.34 16.37
N THR A 80 17.33 5.03 15.19
CA THR A 80 16.02 4.38 15.03
C THR A 80 15.91 2.99 15.69
N GLY A 81 17.01 2.24 15.77
CA GLY A 81 17.04 0.95 16.45
C GLY A 81 17.55 0.99 17.89
N ALA A 82 17.97 2.16 18.37
CA ALA A 82 18.65 2.34 19.65
C ALA A 82 17.82 3.12 20.68
N LEU A 83 16.85 3.91 20.22
CA LEU A 83 15.94 4.68 21.07
C LEU A 83 14.61 3.94 21.23
N GLU A 84 13.96 4.19 22.36
CA GLU A 84 12.59 3.70 22.59
C GLU A 84 11.56 4.52 21.79
N ASP A 85 10.37 3.97 21.59
CA ASP A 85 9.31 4.62 20.80
C ASP A 85 8.95 6.02 21.34
N GLU A 86 8.98 6.19 22.66
CA GLU A 86 8.74 7.44 23.40
C GLU A 86 9.72 8.56 23.03
N GLU A 87 10.98 8.21 22.76
CA GLU A 87 12.03 9.18 22.43
C GLU A 87 12.03 9.54 20.94
N LEU A 88 11.57 8.60 20.10
CA LEU A 88 11.46 8.77 18.66
C LEU A 88 10.22 9.54 18.24
N GLU A 89 9.18 9.60 19.07
CA GLU A 89 7.90 10.17 18.68
C GLU A 89 7.75 11.65 19.01
N ASP A 90 7.07 12.36 18.12
CA ASP A 90 6.65 13.75 18.31
C ASP A 90 5.25 13.80 18.94
N ARG A 91 4.85 14.98 19.39
CA ARG A 91 3.50 15.28 19.90
C ARG A 91 2.41 15.34 18.81
N TYR A 92 2.77 15.06 17.57
CA TYR A 92 1.90 15.12 16.40
C TYR A 92 1.61 13.74 15.84
N PHE A 93 0.56 13.66 15.02
CA PHE A 93 0.09 12.43 14.42
C PHE A 93 0.22 12.48 12.90
N MET A 94 0.60 11.32 12.35
CA MET A 94 0.19 10.94 11.02
C MET A 94 -1.26 10.49 11.08
N MET A 95 -2.11 11.07 10.25
CA MET A 95 -3.50 10.67 10.06
C MET A 95 -3.70 10.11 8.66
N ARG A 96 -4.33 8.93 8.58
CA ARG A 96 -4.66 8.28 7.31
C ARG A 96 -6.16 8.33 7.05
N VAL A 97 -6.55 9.03 5.99
CA VAL A 97 -7.93 9.05 5.49
C VAL A 97 -8.16 7.75 4.72
N ARG A 98 -9.21 6.99 5.05
CA ARG A 98 -9.55 5.75 4.36
C ARG A 98 -10.32 6.06 3.08
N ILE A 99 -9.82 5.58 1.95
CA ILE A 99 -10.40 5.81 0.62
C ILE A 99 -10.46 4.46 -0.10
N ASP A 100 -11.51 3.68 0.17
CA ASP A 100 -11.67 2.37 -0.47
C ASP A 100 -11.90 2.51 -1.98
N GLY A 101 -11.26 1.64 -2.75
CA GLY A 101 -11.21 1.74 -4.22
C GLY A 101 -10.47 2.96 -4.76
N GLY A 102 -9.93 3.84 -3.90
CA GLY A 102 -9.32 5.09 -4.32
C GLY A 102 -10.27 6.07 -4.99
N GLN A 103 -11.58 5.97 -4.71
CA GLN A 103 -12.60 6.78 -5.36
C GLN A 103 -12.94 8.03 -4.55
N LEU A 104 -12.79 9.21 -5.17
CA LEU A 104 -13.15 10.49 -4.58
C LEU A 104 -14.09 11.28 -5.49
N SER A 105 -15.08 11.92 -4.88
CA SER A 105 -15.82 13.04 -5.48
C SER A 105 -15.06 14.35 -5.29
N GLY A 106 -15.41 15.37 -6.07
CA GLY A 106 -14.87 16.73 -5.92
C GLY A 106 -14.98 17.28 -4.50
N PRO A 107 -16.17 17.23 -3.86
CA PRO A 107 -16.34 17.66 -2.47
C PRO A 107 -15.45 16.90 -1.46
N GLN A 108 -15.27 15.60 -1.65
CA GLN A 108 -14.39 14.79 -0.81
C GLN A 108 -12.92 15.20 -0.96
N LEU A 109 -12.44 15.40 -2.20
CA LEU A 109 -11.08 15.86 -2.46
C LEU A 109 -10.83 17.25 -1.85
N ARG A 110 -11.76 18.20 -2.05
CA ARG A 110 -11.68 19.56 -1.48
C ARG A 110 -11.68 19.56 0.04
N THR A 111 -12.44 18.67 0.65
CA THR A 111 -12.45 18.50 2.12
C THR A 111 -11.09 18.02 2.62
N ILE A 112 -10.47 17.05 1.95
CA ILE A 112 -9.11 16.59 2.30
C ILE A 112 -8.08 17.72 2.08
N ALA A 113 -8.19 18.47 0.99
CA ALA A 113 -7.35 19.62 0.69
C ALA A 113 -7.40 20.67 1.81
N ASP A 114 -8.62 21.02 2.23
CA ASP A 114 -8.89 21.98 3.27
C ASP A 114 -8.38 21.53 4.65
N ILE A 115 -8.63 20.27 5.02
CA ILE A 115 -8.10 19.67 6.25
C ILE A 115 -6.57 19.72 6.23
N SER A 116 -5.95 19.39 5.10
CA SER A 116 -4.50 19.41 4.94
C SER A 116 -3.94 20.81 5.22
N THR A 117 -4.47 21.83 4.55
CA THR A 117 -4.02 23.22 4.72
C THR A 117 -4.24 23.74 6.15
N ARG A 118 -5.41 23.46 6.76
CA ARG A 118 -5.75 23.99 8.10
C ARG A 118 -5.06 23.25 9.25
N TYR A 119 -5.01 21.93 9.20
CA TYR A 119 -4.67 21.09 10.35
C TYR A 119 -3.40 20.25 10.17
N ALA A 120 -2.87 20.15 8.94
CA ALA A 120 -1.74 19.28 8.62
C ALA A 120 -0.54 20.03 8.03
N ARG A 121 -0.50 21.37 8.16
CA ARG A 121 0.54 22.23 7.57
C ARG A 121 0.70 22.01 6.06
N SER A 122 -0.42 21.78 5.40
CA SER A 122 -0.52 21.44 3.99
C SER A 122 0.18 20.15 3.54
N THR A 123 0.52 19.27 4.48
CA THR A 123 1.10 17.97 4.12
C THR A 123 0.04 17.02 3.58
N ALA A 124 0.27 16.46 2.39
CA ALA A 124 -0.57 15.40 1.84
C ALA A 124 0.27 14.45 0.96
N ASP A 125 0.27 13.16 1.30
CA ASP A 125 0.93 12.12 0.51
C ASP A 125 -0.09 11.08 0.04
N ILE A 126 -0.16 10.83 -1.26
CA ILE A 126 -0.88 9.71 -1.85
C ILE A 126 -0.12 8.41 -1.53
N THR A 127 -0.83 7.46 -0.93
CA THR A 127 -0.23 6.19 -0.51
C THR A 127 -0.31 5.13 -1.60
N ASP A 128 0.53 4.11 -1.45
CA ASP A 128 0.52 2.92 -2.28
C ASP A 128 -0.70 2.00 -2.00
N ARG A 129 -1.67 2.49 -1.23
CA ARG A 129 -2.98 1.85 -0.98
C ARG A 129 -4.12 2.84 -1.17
N GLN A 130 -3.97 3.77 -2.10
CA GLN A 130 -5.00 4.71 -2.55
C GLN A 130 -5.49 5.75 -1.51
N ASN A 131 -5.00 5.70 -0.27
CA ASN A 131 -5.32 6.72 0.73
C ASN A 131 -4.54 8.02 0.55
N VAL A 132 -4.97 9.06 1.26
CA VAL A 132 -4.17 10.25 1.57
C VAL A 132 -3.67 10.16 3.01
N GLN A 133 -2.39 10.47 3.22
CA GLN A 133 -1.80 10.63 4.54
C GLN A 133 -1.47 12.10 4.81
N LEU A 134 -1.87 12.55 5.98
CA LEU A 134 -1.61 13.88 6.53
C LEU A 134 -0.64 13.73 7.71
N HIS A 135 0.23 14.72 7.94
CA HIS A 135 1.14 14.79 9.08
C HIS A 135 0.93 16.08 9.86
N TRP A 136 1.60 16.25 11.00
CA TRP A 136 1.45 17.43 11.87
C TRP A 136 0.08 17.63 12.50
N VAL A 137 -0.79 16.62 12.45
CA VAL A 137 -2.12 16.68 13.07
C VAL A 137 -1.95 16.67 14.58
N ARG A 138 -2.66 17.55 15.28
CA ARG A 138 -2.69 17.57 16.75
C ARG A 138 -3.94 16.85 17.25
N ILE A 139 -3.89 16.28 18.45
CA ILE A 139 -5.02 15.53 19.01
C ILE A 139 -6.25 16.42 19.23
N GLU A 140 -6.03 17.70 19.50
CA GLU A 140 -7.03 18.73 19.72
C GLU A 140 -7.88 18.97 18.46
N ASP A 141 -7.29 18.80 17.28
CA ASP A 141 -7.94 19.06 15.99
C ASP A 141 -8.70 17.83 15.47
N VAL A 142 -8.40 16.62 15.95
CA VAL A 142 -8.95 15.36 15.44
C VAL A 142 -10.49 15.35 15.40
N PRO A 143 -11.24 15.80 16.42
CA PRO A 143 -12.70 15.82 16.35
C PRO A 143 -13.25 16.68 15.21
N ALA A 144 -12.68 17.87 14.98
CA ALA A 144 -13.11 18.77 13.90
C ALA A 144 -12.77 18.18 12.52
N ILE A 145 -11.63 17.50 12.41
CA ILE A 145 -11.24 16.80 11.19
C ILE A 145 -12.23 15.66 10.88
N TRP A 146 -12.62 14.87 11.88
CA TRP A 146 -13.61 13.81 11.69
C TRP A 146 -14.98 14.36 11.30
N GLU A 147 -15.44 15.43 11.93
CA GLU A 147 -16.70 16.09 11.55
C GLU A 147 -16.68 16.51 10.07
N ALA A 148 -15.58 17.13 9.61
CA ALA A 148 -15.43 17.53 8.21
C ALA A 148 -15.41 16.33 7.25
N LEU A 149 -14.66 15.27 7.57
CA LEU A 149 -14.62 14.05 6.75
C LEU A 149 -15.97 13.35 6.68
N GLU A 150 -16.65 13.21 7.83
CA GLU A 150 -17.92 12.50 7.94
C GLU A 150 -19.04 13.24 7.20
N ALA A 151 -18.99 14.57 7.16
CA ALA A 151 -19.91 15.40 6.36
C ALA A 151 -19.88 15.09 4.85
N VAL A 152 -18.78 14.49 4.35
CA VAL A 152 -18.63 14.06 2.95
C VAL A 152 -18.51 12.53 2.80
N GLY A 153 -18.87 11.78 3.83
CA GLY A 153 -18.87 10.30 3.82
C GLY A 153 -17.48 9.67 3.88
N LEU A 154 -16.46 10.39 4.33
CA LEU A 154 -15.11 9.86 4.58
C LEU A 154 -14.88 9.60 6.07
N HIS A 155 -13.92 8.73 6.38
CA HIS A 155 -13.49 8.48 7.75
C HIS A 155 -12.06 7.93 7.81
N THR A 156 -11.54 7.69 9.03
CA THR A 156 -10.21 7.11 9.27
C THR A 156 -10.25 5.73 9.93
N MET A 157 -11.45 5.27 10.27
CA MET A 157 -11.67 4.01 10.97
C MET A 157 -11.00 2.83 10.24
N GLU A 158 -10.25 2.04 11.01
CA GLU A 158 -9.52 0.84 10.58
C GLU A 158 -8.53 1.04 9.42
N ALA A 159 -8.16 2.30 9.12
CA ALA A 159 -7.10 2.59 8.15
C ALA A 159 -5.73 2.04 8.62
N CYS A 160 -5.58 1.86 9.94
CA CYS A 160 -4.40 1.36 10.63
C CYS A 160 -4.78 0.31 11.70
N GLY A 161 -3.80 -0.32 12.34
CA GLY A 161 -4.07 -1.35 13.38
C GLY A 161 -4.04 -2.80 12.89
N ASP A 162 -4.49 -3.71 13.77
CA ASP A 162 -4.61 -5.15 13.54
C ASP A 162 -6.05 -5.51 13.13
N VAL A 163 -6.45 -4.97 11.97
CA VAL A 163 -7.81 -4.90 11.41
C VAL A 163 -7.75 -4.92 9.87
N PRO A 164 -8.91 -5.05 9.17
CA PRO A 164 -9.01 -4.83 7.73
C PRO A 164 -8.61 -3.40 7.34
N ARG A 165 -7.49 -3.29 6.61
CA ARG A 165 -7.05 -2.02 6.02
C ARG A 165 -7.95 -1.63 4.86
N THR A 166 -7.69 -0.45 4.29
CA THR A 166 -8.30 0.00 3.03
C THR A 166 -8.36 -1.13 2.01
N ILE A 167 -9.55 -1.38 1.49
CA ILE A 167 -9.84 -2.30 0.40
C ILE A 167 -9.46 -1.57 -0.87
N ILE A 168 -8.38 -2.03 -1.50
CA ILE A 168 -7.94 -1.42 -2.76
C ILE A 168 -8.72 -1.98 -3.93
N GLY A 169 -9.01 -1.13 -4.90
CA GLY A 169 -9.74 -1.49 -6.12
C GLY A 169 -9.13 -0.80 -7.34
N CYS A 170 -9.58 -1.20 -8.54
CA CYS A 170 -9.17 -0.48 -9.75
C CYS A 170 -9.64 0.98 -9.64
N PRO A 171 -8.76 1.98 -9.86
CA PRO A 171 -9.16 3.39 -9.97
C PRO A 171 -10.25 3.61 -11.02
N LEU A 172 -10.29 2.76 -12.05
CA LEU A 172 -11.20 2.82 -13.19
C LEU A 172 -12.32 1.78 -13.14
N ALA A 173 -12.59 1.21 -11.96
CA ALA A 173 -13.70 0.27 -11.78
C ALA A 173 -15.03 0.92 -12.22
N GLY A 174 -15.78 0.27 -13.10
CA GLY A 174 -17.02 0.79 -13.68
C GLY A 174 -16.82 1.81 -14.81
N ILE A 175 -15.58 2.01 -15.28
CA ILE A 175 -15.21 3.09 -16.21
C ILE A 175 -14.34 2.58 -17.37
N ALA A 176 -13.39 1.70 -17.06
CA ALA A 176 -12.47 1.16 -18.06
C ALA A 176 -13.23 0.33 -19.10
N ALA A 177 -13.02 0.63 -20.39
CA ALA A 177 -13.68 -0.08 -21.50
C ALA A 177 -13.29 -1.57 -21.61
N ASP A 178 -12.23 -1.98 -20.91
CA ASP A 178 -11.61 -3.31 -20.98
C ASP A 178 -11.56 -4.02 -19.62
N GLU A 179 -12.39 -3.61 -18.66
CA GLU A 179 -12.51 -4.35 -17.40
C GLU A 179 -13.38 -5.60 -17.56
N VAL A 180 -13.03 -6.65 -16.81
CA VAL A 180 -13.80 -7.90 -16.77
C VAL A 180 -15.08 -7.72 -15.96
N ILE A 181 -15.00 -6.99 -14.84
CA ILE A 181 -16.10 -6.78 -13.92
C ILE A 181 -15.85 -5.53 -13.06
N ASP A 182 -16.87 -4.69 -12.88
CA ASP A 182 -16.84 -3.63 -11.88
C ASP A 182 -16.93 -4.22 -10.47
N ALA A 183 -15.83 -4.12 -9.72
CA ALA A 183 -15.74 -4.63 -8.35
C ALA A 183 -16.28 -3.65 -7.30
N THR A 184 -16.69 -2.43 -7.70
CA THR A 184 -17.14 -1.38 -6.78
C THR A 184 -18.33 -1.80 -5.90
N PRO A 185 -19.39 -2.46 -6.40
CA PRO A 185 -20.52 -2.85 -5.57
C PRO A 185 -20.12 -3.80 -4.44
N HIS A 186 -19.31 -4.82 -4.73
CA HIS A 186 -18.84 -5.81 -3.75
C HIS A 186 -17.88 -5.20 -2.73
N LEU A 187 -17.00 -4.29 -3.18
CA LEU A 187 -16.10 -3.56 -2.29
C LEU A 187 -16.89 -2.67 -1.31
N ARG A 188 -17.95 -1.99 -1.77
CA ARG A 188 -18.84 -1.19 -0.91
C ARG A 188 -19.64 -2.06 0.05
N ASP A 189 -20.15 -3.19 -0.40
CA ASP A 189 -20.89 -4.11 0.47
C ASP A 189 -20.01 -4.66 1.61
N ILE A 190 -18.75 -5.01 1.34
CA ILE A 190 -17.78 -5.37 2.37
C ILE A 190 -17.51 -4.19 3.31
N HIS A 191 -17.35 -2.99 2.76
CA HIS A 191 -17.12 -1.78 3.56
C HIS A 191 -18.26 -1.54 4.55
N ASP A 192 -19.48 -1.43 4.03
CA ASP A 192 -20.66 -1.00 4.77
C ASP A 192 -21.04 -2.01 5.87
N ARG A 193 -20.80 -3.31 5.66
CA ARG A 193 -21.14 -4.36 6.64
C ARG A 193 -20.10 -4.54 7.74
N TYR A 194 -18.81 -4.41 7.42
CA TYR A 194 -17.76 -4.95 8.28
C TYR A 194 -16.77 -3.91 8.80
N ILE A 195 -16.62 -2.77 8.12
CA ILE A 195 -15.70 -1.74 8.59
C ILE A 195 -16.36 -0.98 9.75
N GLY A 196 -15.66 -0.96 10.89
CA GLY A 196 -16.19 -0.49 12.17
C GLY A 196 -16.98 -1.54 12.95
N SER A 197 -17.11 -2.77 12.43
CA SER A 197 -17.75 -3.86 13.18
C SER A 197 -16.78 -4.44 14.23
N PRO A 198 -17.26 -4.69 15.47
CA PRO A 198 -16.48 -5.42 16.48
C PRO A 198 -16.08 -6.84 16.05
N GLU A 199 -16.73 -7.41 15.04
CA GLU A 199 -16.43 -8.75 14.55
C GLU A 199 -14.98 -8.88 14.03
N PHE A 200 -14.48 -7.85 13.36
CA PHE A 200 -13.15 -7.83 12.74
C PHE A 200 -12.23 -6.72 13.28
N SER A 201 -12.62 -6.09 14.39
CA SER A 201 -11.76 -5.13 15.11
C SER A 201 -10.57 -5.80 15.80
N ASN A 202 -10.52 -7.13 15.93
CA ASN A 202 -9.44 -7.87 16.61
C ASN A 202 -8.88 -9.02 15.76
N LEU A 203 -8.11 -8.68 14.74
CA LEU A 203 -7.35 -9.66 13.95
C LEU A 203 -5.95 -9.90 14.54
N PRO A 204 -5.27 -11.01 14.19
CA PRO A 204 -3.89 -11.26 14.64
C PRO A 204 -2.89 -10.19 14.21
N ARG A 205 -3.12 -9.57 13.05
CA ARG A 205 -2.31 -8.50 12.49
C ARG A 205 -3.11 -7.73 11.42
N LYS A 206 -2.51 -6.68 10.84
CA LYS A 206 -3.06 -5.98 9.65
C LYS A 206 -3.48 -6.95 8.54
N TYR A 207 -4.65 -6.71 7.95
CA TYR A 207 -5.25 -7.50 6.88
C TYR A 207 -5.52 -6.61 5.66
N LYS A 208 -4.95 -6.96 4.51
CA LYS A 208 -5.00 -6.19 3.26
C LYS A 208 -5.87 -6.91 2.23
N THR A 209 -6.93 -6.25 1.82
CA THR A 209 -7.85 -6.71 0.77
C THR A 209 -7.55 -6.00 -0.55
N ALA A 210 -7.68 -6.71 -1.67
CA ALA A 210 -7.77 -6.15 -3.02
C ALA A 210 -8.98 -6.75 -3.77
N LEU A 211 -9.73 -5.93 -4.49
CA LEU A 211 -10.90 -6.36 -5.28
C LEU A 211 -10.86 -5.66 -6.65
N SER A 212 -10.69 -6.38 -7.76
CA SER A 212 -10.56 -5.74 -9.07
C SER A 212 -10.88 -6.67 -10.23
N GLY A 213 -11.66 -6.17 -11.20
CA GLY A 213 -11.80 -6.80 -12.52
C GLY A 213 -10.91 -6.17 -13.59
N CYS A 214 -9.93 -5.34 -13.24
CA CYS A 214 -9.07 -4.69 -14.21
C CYS A 214 -8.10 -5.66 -14.88
N THR A 215 -8.10 -5.70 -16.21
CA THR A 215 -7.18 -6.52 -17.03
C THR A 215 -5.70 -6.14 -16.89
N SER A 216 -5.40 -4.93 -16.40
CA SER A 216 -4.02 -4.53 -16.07
C SER A 216 -3.52 -5.12 -14.75
N HIS A 217 -4.37 -5.77 -13.95
CA HIS A 217 -4.03 -6.26 -12.60
C HIS A 217 -3.43 -5.17 -11.70
N CYS A 218 -3.99 -3.96 -11.82
CA CYS A 218 -3.49 -2.74 -11.20
C CYS A 218 -3.55 -2.73 -9.67
N THR A 219 -4.18 -3.71 -9.02
CA THR A 219 -4.28 -3.78 -7.55
C THR A 219 -3.21 -4.65 -6.90
N VAL A 220 -2.26 -5.17 -7.68
CA VAL A 220 -1.13 -6.01 -7.22
C VAL A 220 -1.60 -7.11 -6.25
N HIS A 221 -2.59 -7.88 -6.71
CA HIS A 221 -3.27 -8.94 -5.97
C HIS A 221 -2.28 -9.93 -5.32
N GLU A 222 -1.12 -10.15 -5.96
CA GLU A 222 -0.05 -11.07 -5.57
C GLU A 222 0.52 -10.79 -4.16
N ILE A 223 0.32 -9.58 -3.61
CA ILE A 223 0.93 -9.16 -2.33
C ILE A 223 -0.09 -8.71 -1.27
N ASN A 224 -1.38 -9.00 -1.46
CA ASN A 224 -2.45 -8.73 -0.49
C ASN A 224 -2.77 -10.00 0.34
N ASP A 225 -3.32 -9.81 1.54
CA ASP A 225 -3.69 -10.96 2.41
C ASP A 225 -4.87 -11.73 1.78
N ILE A 226 -5.78 -11.03 1.12
CA ILE A 226 -6.83 -11.58 0.24
C ILE A 226 -6.94 -10.72 -1.02
N ALA A 227 -7.15 -11.34 -2.17
CA ALA A 227 -7.45 -10.64 -3.40
C ALA A 227 -8.45 -11.38 -4.29
N PHE A 228 -9.35 -10.62 -4.91
CA PHE A 228 -10.31 -11.08 -5.90
C PHE A 228 -9.93 -10.47 -7.25
N VAL A 229 -9.61 -11.34 -8.20
CA VAL A 229 -9.13 -10.95 -9.53
C VAL A 229 -10.19 -11.34 -10.56
N GLY A 230 -10.69 -10.38 -11.33
CA GLY A 230 -11.74 -10.63 -12.31
C GLY A 230 -11.31 -11.65 -13.37
N VAL A 231 -12.15 -12.64 -13.60
CA VAL A 231 -11.97 -13.69 -14.62
C VAL A 231 -13.28 -13.97 -15.32
N VAL A 232 -13.19 -14.60 -16.49
CA VAL A 232 -14.33 -15.15 -17.25
C VAL A 232 -14.19 -16.67 -17.24
N ASN A 233 -15.21 -17.40 -16.78
CA ASN A 233 -15.19 -18.86 -16.77
C ASN A 233 -15.43 -19.46 -18.16
N GLU A 234 -15.34 -20.78 -18.29
CA GLU A 234 -15.55 -21.50 -19.57
C GLU A 234 -16.97 -21.32 -20.14
N GLU A 235 -17.95 -21.00 -19.30
CA GLU A 235 -19.34 -20.73 -19.67
C GLU A 235 -19.57 -19.28 -20.12
N GLY A 236 -18.55 -18.42 -20.03
CA GLY A 236 -18.62 -17.00 -20.37
C GLY A 236 -19.14 -16.11 -19.24
N GLU A 237 -19.31 -16.64 -18.02
CA GLU A 237 -19.73 -15.87 -16.85
C GLU A 237 -18.55 -15.10 -16.24
N THR A 238 -18.78 -13.86 -15.84
CA THR A 238 -17.80 -13.04 -15.13
C THR A 238 -17.86 -13.30 -13.63
N GLY A 239 -16.69 -13.38 -13.00
CA GLY A 239 -16.55 -13.59 -11.57
C GLY A 239 -15.13 -13.29 -11.12
N TYR A 240 -14.71 -13.89 -10.02
CA TYR A 240 -13.39 -13.67 -9.45
C TYR A 240 -12.64 -14.96 -9.23
N GLN A 241 -11.34 -14.97 -9.52
CA GLN A 241 -10.43 -15.92 -8.92
C GLN A 241 -9.94 -15.38 -7.57
N LEU A 242 -9.82 -16.28 -6.58
CA LEU A 242 -9.45 -15.93 -5.21
C LEU A 242 -7.98 -16.25 -4.92
N TYR A 243 -7.25 -15.23 -4.48
CA TYR A 243 -5.86 -15.33 -4.02
C TYR A 243 -5.77 -15.00 -2.53
N VAL A 244 -4.99 -15.78 -1.78
CA VAL A 244 -4.86 -15.61 -0.33
C VAL A 244 -3.40 -15.75 0.12
N GLY A 245 -3.01 -14.95 1.12
CA GLY A 245 -1.74 -15.13 1.85
C GLY A 245 -0.53 -14.38 1.30
N GLY A 246 -0.72 -13.24 0.64
CA GLY A 246 0.38 -12.40 0.16
C GLY A 246 0.96 -11.44 1.21
N GLY A 247 2.23 -11.05 1.02
CA GLY A 247 2.80 -9.90 1.69
C GLY A 247 4.33 -9.87 1.74
N LEU A 248 4.89 -8.67 1.66
CA LEU A 248 6.33 -8.42 1.50
C LEU A 248 7.08 -8.40 2.84
N SER A 249 7.29 -7.23 3.49
CA SER A 249 8.04 -7.10 4.76
C SER A 249 9.37 -7.88 4.73
N THR A 250 9.89 -8.38 5.85
CA THR A 250 11.20 -9.05 5.91
C THR A 250 11.21 -10.46 5.31
N ASN A 251 10.05 -11.11 5.20
CA ASN A 251 9.90 -12.47 4.67
C ASN A 251 8.85 -12.47 3.55
N PRO A 252 9.21 -12.07 2.33
CA PRO A 252 8.26 -11.86 1.24
C PRO A 252 7.64 -13.18 0.77
N MET A 253 6.33 -13.17 0.55
CA MET A 253 5.55 -14.30 0.01
C MET A 253 4.49 -13.75 -0.93
N PHE A 254 4.31 -14.41 -2.08
CA PHE A 254 3.17 -14.14 -2.95
C PHE A 254 1.93 -14.84 -2.42
N ALA A 255 0.76 -14.25 -2.67
CA ALA A 255 -0.52 -14.89 -2.45
C ALA A 255 -0.64 -16.12 -3.35
N GLN A 256 -1.34 -17.15 -2.88
CA GLN A 256 -1.60 -18.37 -3.64
C GLN A 256 -3.04 -18.36 -4.14
N SER A 257 -3.24 -18.75 -5.40
CA SER A 257 -4.57 -19.05 -5.94
C SER A 257 -5.18 -20.21 -5.16
N LEU A 258 -6.47 -20.11 -4.83
CA LEU A 258 -7.24 -21.24 -4.30
C LEU A 258 -7.87 -22.09 -5.43
N GLY A 259 -7.68 -21.71 -6.69
CA GLY A 259 -8.19 -22.43 -7.86
C GLY A 259 -9.71 -22.38 -8.00
N VAL A 260 -10.36 -21.37 -7.43
CA VAL A 260 -11.83 -21.26 -7.37
C VAL A 260 -12.36 -20.12 -8.22
N PHE A 261 -13.59 -20.28 -8.71
CA PHE A 261 -14.41 -19.22 -9.28
C PHE A 261 -15.43 -18.75 -8.24
N VAL A 262 -15.32 -17.49 -7.82
CA VAL A 262 -16.24 -16.84 -6.89
C VAL A 262 -17.22 -15.99 -7.68
N LYS A 263 -18.51 -16.29 -7.56
CA LYS A 263 -19.55 -15.48 -8.21
C LYS A 263 -19.63 -14.10 -7.57
N PRO A 264 -20.02 -13.05 -8.31
CA PRO A 264 -20.09 -11.69 -7.78
C PRO A 264 -20.91 -11.57 -6.49
N ASP A 265 -22.08 -12.22 -6.45
CA ASP A 265 -22.98 -12.26 -5.28
C ASP A 265 -22.41 -13.00 -4.06
N GLN A 266 -21.38 -13.83 -4.25
CA GLN A 266 -20.68 -14.56 -3.19
C GLN A 266 -19.47 -13.79 -2.63
N ALA A 267 -19.01 -12.72 -3.30
CA ALA A 267 -17.73 -12.09 -2.99
C ALA A 267 -17.62 -11.60 -1.53
N THR A 268 -18.68 -11.00 -1.00
CA THR A 268 -18.74 -10.52 0.39
C THR A 268 -18.69 -11.65 1.41
N GLU A 269 -19.45 -12.72 1.16
CA GLU A 269 -19.49 -13.90 2.04
C GLU A 269 -18.14 -14.62 2.06
N VAL A 270 -17.51 -14.77 0.89
CA VAL A 270 -16.16 -15.35 0.78
C VAL A 270 -15.13 -14.48 1.49
N TRP A 271 -15.21 -13.15 1.36
CA TRP A 271 -14.34 -12.24 2.11
C TRP A 271 -14.50 -12.41 3.62
N HIS A 272 -15.74 -12.52 4.09
CA HIS A 272 -16.06 -12.77 5.51
C HIS A 272 -15.45 -14.09 5.99
N GLY A 273 -15.62 -15.18 5.24
CA GLY A 273 -15.07 -16.49 5.59
C GLY A 273 -13.55 -16.48 5.71
N VAL A 274 -12.84 -15.91 4.73
CA VAL A 274 -11.37 -15.82 4.77
C VAL A 274 -10.88 -14.93 5.92
N THR A 275 -11.58 -13.81 6.19
CA THR A 275 -11.24 -12.92 7.32
C THR A 275 -11.48 -13.62 8.66
N SER A 276 -12.55 -14.41 8.77
CA SER A 276 -12.87 -15.23 9.94
C SER A 276 -11.82 -16.33 10.18
N ILE A 277 -11.36 -17.03 9.13
CA ILE A 277 -10.22 -17.95 9.23
C ILE A 277 -9.00 -17.22 9.81
N PHE A 278 -8.70 -16.01 9.34
CA PHE A 278 -7.57 -15.28 9.87
C PHE A 278 -7.76 -14.89 11.34
N ARG A 279 -8.97 -14.45 11.74
CA ARG A 279 -9.32 -14.15 13.14
C ARG A 279 -9.09 -15.37 14.05
N ASP A 280 -9.56 -16.53 13.61
CA ASP A 280 -9.73 -17.72 14.44
C ASP A 280 -8.50 -18.63 14.42
N TYR A 281 -7.87 -18.81 13.26
CA TYR A 281 -6.72 -19.68 13.04
C TYR A 281 -5.39 -18.95 12.84
N GLY A 282 -5.39 -17.62 12.68
CA GLY A 282 -4.15 -16.87 12.52
C GLY A 282 -3.29 -16.84 13.79
N TYR A 283 -1.97 -16.79 13.60
CA TYR A 283 -1.01 -16.85 14.71
C TYR A 283 -0.95 -15.53 15.48
N ARG A 284 -1.04 -15.61 16.81
CA ARG A 284 -1.04 -14.46 17.73
C ARG A 284 0.14 -14.45 18.70
N ARG A 285 1.02 -15.45 18.66
CA ARG A 285 2.20 -15.52 19.53
C ARG A 285 3.29 -14.52 19.15
N LEU A 286 3.92 -14.71 17.99
CA LEU A 286 5.02 -13.86 17.53
C LEU A 286 4.52 -12.80 16.55
N ARG A 287 4.67 -11.52 16.91
CA ARG A 287 4.26 -10.37 16.09
C ARG A 287 4.87 -10.36 14.67
N SER A 288 6.08 -10.89 14.51
CA SER A 288 6.77 -11.05 13.22
C SER A 288 6.25 -12.22 12.37
N ARG A 289 5.48 -13.14 12.96
CA ARG A 289 4.89 -14.33 12.33
C ARG A 289 3.35 -14.34 12.36
N ALA A 290 2.72 -13.19 12.61
CA ALA A 290 1.26 -13.09 12.84
C ALA A 290 0.43 -12.73 11.59
N ARG A 291 1.04 -12.62 10.40
CA ARG A 291 0.34 -12.32 9.15
C ARG A 291 -0.24 -13.58 8.51
N LEU A 292 -1.35 -13.43 7.77
CA LEU A 292 -2.05 -14.54 7.11
C LEU A 292 -1.13 -15.37 6.19
N LYS A 293 -0.16 -14.73 5.52
CA LYS A 293 0.85 -15.44 4.70
C LYS A 293 1.57 -16.60 5.40
N PHE A 294 1.76 -16.52 6.72
CA PHE A 294 2.40 -17.62 7.46
C PHE A 294 1.45 -18.79 7.69
N LEU A 295 0.17 -18.51 7.95
CA LEU A 295 -0.85 -19.55 8.03
C LEU A 295 -1.02 -20.22 6.66
N MET A 296 -1.12 -19.42 5.58
CA MET A 296 -1.20 -19.91 4.21
C MET A 296 0.02 -20.77 3.84
N LYS A 297 1.23 -20.35 4.21
CA LYS A 297 2.45 -21.15 4.00
C LYS A 297 2.41 -22.49 4.74
N ASP A 298 1.92 -22.50 5.98
CA ASP A 298 1.93 -23.69 6.83
C ASP A 298 0.77 -24.65 6.51
N TRP A 299 -0.35 -24.15 5.97
CA TRP A 299 -1.52 -24.96 5.57
C TRP A 299 -1.49 -25.39 4.11
N GLY A 300 -1.02 -24.53 3.20
CA GLY A 300 -1.21 -24.69 1.75
C GLY A 300 -2.62 -24.28 1.30
N ALA A 301 -2.76 -24.02 0.00
CA ALA A 301 -4.01 -23.58 -0.61
C ALA A 301 -5.15 -24.61 -0.47
N GLU A 302 -4.86 -25.89 -0.66
CA GLU A 302 -5.85 -26.99 -0.59
C GLU A 302 -6.54 -27.04 0.78
N LYS A 303 -5.75 -27.14 1.86
CA LYS A 303 -6.29 -27.15 3.23
C LYS A 303 -7.01 -25.84 3.56
N PHE A 304 -6.50 -24.72 3.07
CA PHE A 304 -7.13 -23.42 3.31
C PHE A 304 -8.54 -23.37 2.68
N ARG A 305 -8.66 -23.83 1.42
CA ARG A 305 -9.95 -23.96 0.72
C ARG A 305 -10.88 -24.93 1.45
N GLU A 306 -10.40 -26.09 1.86
CA GLU A 306 -11.18 -27.08 2.61
C GLU A 306 -11.82 -26.46 3.88
N VAL A 307 -11.01 -25.76 4.69
CA VAL A 307 -11.51 -25.11 5.91
C VAL A 307 -12.50 -23.98 5.58
N LEU A 308 -12.24 -23.19 4.54
CA LEU A 308 -13.16 -22.14 4.10
C LEU A 308 -14.54 -22.70 3.71
N GLU A 309 -14.55 -23.72 2.86
CA GLU A 309 -15.77 -24.34 2.35
C GLU A 309 -16.54 -25.07 3.45
N GLN A 310 -15.86 -25.83 4.31
CA GLN A 310 -16.51 -26.68 5.31
C GLN A 310 -16.93 -25.95 6.59
N GLU A 311 -16.08 -25.04 7.11
CA GLU A 311 -16.30 -24.43 8.42
C GLU A 311 -16.98 -23.05 8.35
N TYR A 312 -16.87 -22.34 7.22
CA TYR A 312 -17.34 -20.94 7.11
C TYR A 312 -18.41 -20.73 6.05
N LEU A 313 -18.28 -21.31 4.85
CA LEU A 313 -19.27 -21.16 3.78
C LEU A 313 -20.40 -22.19 3.85
N GLY A 314 -20.08 -23.44 4.21
CA GLY A 314 -21.03 -24.56 4.18
C GLY A 314 -21.33 -25.08 2.77
N TYR A 315 -20.58 -24.65 1.76
CA TYR A 315 -20.67 -25.12 0.38
C TYR A 315 -19.31 -25.09 -0.30
N ALA A 316 -19.14 -25.92 -1.33
CA ALA A 316 -17.94 -25.93 -2.16
C ALA A 316 -17.98 -24.79 -3.19
N LEU A 317 -16.87 -24.09 -3.37
CA LEU A 317 -16.71 -23.14 -4.47
C LEU A 317 -16.37 -23.93 -5.75
N PRO A 318 -16.94 -23.57 -6.91
CA PRO A 318 -16.57 -24.19 -8.17
C PRO A 318 -15.10 -23.88 -8.50
N ASP A 319 -14.45 -24.77 -9.26
CA ASP A 319 -13.12 -24.49 -9.78
C ASP A 319 -13.17 -23.33 -10.78
N GLY A 320 -12.10 -22.55 -10.85
CA GLY A 320 -12.04 -21.33 -11.67
C GLY A 320 -10.73 -21.17 -12.43
N PRO A 321 -10.76 -20.50 -13.60
CA PRO A 321 -9.58 -20.29 -14.42
C PRO A 321 -8.60 -19.33 -13.74
N GLU A 322 -7.32 -19.47 -14.06
CA GLU A 322 -6.30 -18.49 -13.73
C GLU A 322 -6.52 -17.21 -14.55
N PRO A 323 -6.30 -16.01 -13.97
CA PRO A 323 -6.42 -14.76 -14.70
C PRO A 323 -5.36 -14.66 -15.80
N PRO A 324 -5.65 -13.93 -16.88
CA PRO A 324 -4.70 -13.71 -17.95
C PRO A 324 -3.43 -13.01 -17.45
N ALA A 325 -2.34 -13.10 -18.21
CA ALA A 325 -1.12 -12.40 -17.86
C ALA A 325 -1.36 -10.87 -17.75
N PRO A 326 -0.80 -10.22 -16.73
CA PRO A 326 -0.94 -8.78 -16.54
C PRO A 326 -0.30 -7.99 -17.68
N ARG A 327 -0.79 -6.77 -17.91
CA ARG A 327 -0.11 -5.80 -18.78
C ARG A 327 1.21 -5.33 -18.16
N THR A 328 2.14 -4.92 -19.02
CA THR A 328 3.44 -4.35 -18.62
C THR A 328 3.29 -3.10 -17.74
N GLN A 329 2.32 -2.24 -18.03
CA GLN A 329 2.03 -1.04 -17.25
C GLN A 329 0.72 -1.21 -16.46
N ARG A 330 0.81 -1.04 -15.14
CA ARG A 330 -0.29 -1.28 -14.20
C ARG A 330 -0.79 0.00 -13.49
N ASP A 331 -0.40 1.19 -13.95
CA ASP A 331 -0.49 2.44 -13.18
C ASP A 331 -1.63 3.40 -13.58
N HIS A 332 -2.25 3.18 -14.75
CA HIS A 332 -3.28 4.03 -15.36
C HIS A 332 -2.83 5.47 -15.68
N VAL A 333 -1.54 5.72 -15.85
CA VAL A 333 -1.02 7.02 -16.30
C VAL A 333 -1.24 7.20 -17.81
N GLY A 334 -1.57 8.42 -18.23
CA GLY A 334 -1.82 8.80 -19.63
C GLY A 334 -3.29 9.10 -19.91
N ILE A 335 -3.58 9.43 -21.18
CA ILE A 335 -4.92 9.72 -21.70
C ILE A 335 -5.46 8.47 -22.38
N ARG A 336 -6.64 8.00 -21.97
CA ARG A 336 -7.24 6.75 -22.45
C ARG A 336 -8.77 6.84 -22.47
N PRO A 337 -9.44 6.12 -23.38
CA PRO A 337 -10.89 6.15 -23.48
C PRO A 337 -11.56 5.41 -22.30
N GLN A 338 -12.73 5.90 -21.93
CA GLN A 338 -13.70 5.27 -21.03
C GLN A 338 -14.79 4.55 -21.85
N GLN A 339 -15.60 3.72 -21.19
CA GLN A 339 -16.70 3.00 -21.85
C GLN A 339 -17.85 3.91 -22.36
N ASP A 340 -17.99 5.12 -21.80
CA ASP A 340 -19.04 6.08 -22.14
C ASP A 340 -18.65 7.06 -23.25
N GLY A 341 -17.47 6.88 -23.86
CA GLY A 341 -16.93 7.74 -24.91
C GLY A 341 -16.14 8.94 -24.38
N ASN A 342 -16.18 9.23 -23.08
CA ASN A 342 -15.27 10.19 -22.46
C ASN A 342 -13.86 9.57 -22.30
N PHE A 343 -12.93 10.36 -21.77
CA PHE A 343 -11.57 9.94 -21.47
C PHE A 343 -11.26 10.10 -19.98
N TYR A 344 -10.31 9.29 -19.52
CA TYR A 344 -9.65 9.55 -18.24
C TYR A 344 -8.22 10.03 -18.48
N VAL A 345 -7.74 10.90 -17.60
CA VAL A 345 -6.41 11.50 -17.65
C VAL A 345 -5.66 11.16 -16.37
N GLY A 346 -4.77 10.17 -16.45
CA GLY A 346 -3.89 9.77 -15.36
C GLY A 346 -2.57 10.54 -15.38
N PHE A 347 -2.14 11.02 -14.22
CA PHE A 347 -0.93 11.84 -14.07
C PHE A 347 -0.08 11.43 -12.87
N ALA A 348 1.21 11.76 -12.94
CA ALA A 348 2.21 11.38 -11.95
C ALA A 348 2.72 12.59 -11.15
N PRO A 349 2.25 12.77 -9.89
CA PRO A 349 2.99 13.49 -8.88
C PRO A 349 4.33 12.81 -8.61
N ARG A 350 5.30 13.54 -8.05
CA ARG A 350 6.58 12.94 -7.66
C ARG A 350 6.36 12.06 -6.43
N VAL A 351 6.52 10.75 -6.59
CA VAL A 351 6.40 9.75 -5.51
C VAL A 351 5.18 9.94 -4.60
N GLY A 352 4.04 10.37 -5.16
CA GLY A 352 2.81 10.63 -4.42
C GLY A 352 2.79 11.86 -3.52
N ARG A 353 3.84 12.67 -3.49
CA ARG A 353 3.89 13.90 -2.70
C ARG A 353 3.08 14.99 -3.39
N VAL A 354 2.10 15.51 -2.66
CA VAL A 354 1.28 16.66 -3.04
C VAL A 354 1.18 17.61 -1.83
N SER A 355 0.30 18.60 -1.89
CA SER A 355 -0.03 19.47 -0.76
C SER A 355 -1.55 19.66 -0.66
N GLY A 356 -2.02 20.26 0.42
CA GLY A 356 -3.42 20.70 0.53
C GLY A 356 -3.83 21.62 -0.62
N GLU A 357 -3.00 22.62 -0.94
CA GLU A 357 -3.27 23.52 -2.07
C GLU A 357 -3.28 22.78 -3.40
N MET A 358 -2.34 21.85 -3.61
CA MET A 358 -2.27 21.06 -4.84
C MET A 358 -3.51 20.16 -5.00
N LEU A 359 -4.01 19.56 -3.93
CA LEU A 359 -5.27 18.81 -3.97
C LEU A 359 -6.45 19.70 -4.35
N GLY A 360 -6.46 20.96 -3.88
CA GLY A 360 -7.43 21.98 -4.30
C GLY A 360 -7.36 22.28 -5.79
N VAL A 361 -6.15 22.51 -6.31
CA VAL A 361 -5.90 22.73 -7.75
C VAL A 361 -6.38 21.53 -8.58
N ILE A 362 -6.07 20.30 -8.17
CA ILE A 362 -6.54 19.09 -8.85
C ILE A 362 -8.07 19.04 -8.86
N GLY A 363 -8.73 19.41 -7.76
CA GLY A 363 -10.20 19.52 -7.71
C GLY A 363 -10.76 20.55 -8.69
N ASP A 364 -10.16 21.74 -8.77
CA ASP A 364 -10.56 22.78 -9.72
C ASP A 364 -10.41 22.34 -11.17
N LEU A 365 -9.33 21.62 -11.49
CA LEU A 365 -9.10 21.07 -12.82
C LEU A 365 -10.09 19.95 -13.15
N ALA A 366 -10.40 19.08 -12.18
CA ALA A 366 -11.37 18.01 -12.35
C ALA A 366 -12.79 18.55 -12.62
N ASP A 367 -13.20 19.62 -11.93
CA ASP A 367 -14.50 20.26 -12.14
C ASP A 367 -14.54 21.04 -13.47
N ARG A 368 -13.42 21.63 -13.89
CA ARG A 368 -13.34 22.42 -15.12
C ARG A 368 -13.36 21.56 -16.38
N TYR A 369 -12.61 20.46 -16.38
CA TYR A 369 -12.37 19.65 -17.59
C TYR A 369 -13.14 18.33 -17.61
N GLY A 370 -13.70 17.89 -16.48
CA GLY A 370 -14.46 16.65 -16.40
C GLY A 370 -15.64 16.78 -15.42
N SER A 371 -15.90 15.72 -14.66
CA SER A 371 -17.06 15.64 -13.75
C SER A 371 -16.75 15.98 -12.29
N GLY A 372 -15.52 16.40 -11.97
CA GLY A 372 -15.05 16.51 -10.59
C GLY A 372 -14.68 15.17 -9.94
N ARG A 373 -14.85 14.03 -10.62
CA ARG A 373 -14.44 12.71 -10.09
C ARG A 373 -12.94 12.52 -10.23
N VAL A 374 -12.29 12.21 -9.12
CA VAL A 374 -10.84 11.97 -9.04
C VAL A 374 -10.57 10.61 -8.43
N ARG A 375 -9.47 9.97 -8.83
CA ARG A 375 -9.04 8.67 -8.34
C ARG A 375 -7.61 8.70 -7.88
N THR A 376 -7.30 7.92 -6.85
CA THR A 376 -5.94 7.65 -6.40
C THR A 376 -5.54 6.23 -6.80
N THR A 377 -4.28 6.04 -7.15
CA THR A 377 -3.76 4.73 -7.57
C THR A 377 -2.83 4.13 -6.52
N ILE A 378 -2.64 2.82 -6.59
CA ILE A 378 -1.69 2.12 -5.72
C ILE A 378 -0.22 2.44 -6.08
N GLU A 379 0.03 3.06 -7.23
CA GLU A 379 1.36 3.46 -7.66
C GLU A 379 1.70 4.87 -7.16
N GLN A 380 0.86 5.48 -6.31
CA GLN A 380 1.00 6.85 -5.83
C GLN A 380 0.77 7.91 -6.92
N LYS A 381 -0.14 7.61 -7.86
CA LYS A 381 -0.59 8.51 -8.93
C LYS A 381 -2.06 8.88 -8.72
N MET A 382 -2.55 9.76 -9.59
CA MET A 382 -3.94 10.20 -9.57
C MET A 382 -4.53 10.22 -11.00
N VAL A 383 -5.85 10.18 -11.08
CA VAL A 383 -6.60 10.17 -12.36
C VAL A 383 -7.80 11.12 -12.24
N ILE A 384 -8.02 11.95 -13.26
CA ILE A 384 -9.26 12.72 -13.45
C ILE A 384 -10.11 11.97 -14.48
N LEU A 385 -11.40 11.81 -14.18
CA LEU A 385 -12.35 11.06 -15.02
C LEU A 385 -13.27 11.99 -15.82
N ASP A 386 -13.95 11.39 -16.80
CA ASP A 386 -15.06 11.98 -17.56
C ASP A 386 -14.67 13.25 -18.32
N VAL A 387 -13.47 13.25 -18.88
CA VAL A 387 -12.93 14.36 -19.66
C VAL A 387 -13.36 14.17 -21.12
N PRO A 388 -14.09 15.11 -21.74
CA PRO A 388 -14.36 15.07 -23.18
C PRO A 388 -13.04 15.00 -23.97
N GLU A 389 -13.03 14.27 -25.09
CA GLU A 389 -11.81 14.04 -25.88
C GLU A 389 -11.08 15.35 -26.22
N GLU A 390 -11.83 16.36 -26.65
CA GLU A 390 -11.34 17.69 -27.04
C GLU A 390 -10.71 18.49 -25.89
N HIS A 391 -10.91 18.07 -24.64
CA HIS A 391 -10.40 18.72 -23.44
C HIS A 391 -9.17 18.01 -22.86
N THR A 392 -8.85 16.80 -23.31
CA THR A 392 -7.79 15.97 -22.72
C THR A 392 -6.40 16.61 -22.81
N GLU A 393 -6.03 17.18 -23.96
CA GLU A 393 -4.73 17.86 -24.14
C GLU A 393 -4.66 19.17 -23.34
N ALA A 394 -5.74 19.96 -23.34
CA ALA A 394 -5.79 21.20 -22.54
C ALA A 394 -5.66 20.91 -21.04
N LEU A 395 -6.28 19.84 -20.54
CA LEU A 395 -6.10 19.38 -19.18
C LEU A 395 -4.66 18.93 -18.92
N ALA A 396 -4.05 18.18 -19.85
CA ALA A 396 -2.66 17.74 -19.72
C ALA A 396 -1.68 18.92 -19.63
N ASP A 397 -1.90 19.95 -20.44
CA ASP A 397 -1.10 21.19 -20.41
C ASP A 397 -1.28 21.96 -19.09
N GLU A 398 -2.51 22.08 -18.57
CA GLU A 398 -2.75 22.72 -17.27
C GLU A 398 -2.12 21.93 -16.11
N LEU A 399 -2.24 20.60 -16.11
CA LEU A 399 -1.59 19.75 -15.12
C LEU A 399 -0.06 19.92 -15.17
N ALA A 400 0.54 20.01 -16.35
CA ALA A 400 1.98 20.20 -16.51
C ALA A 400 2.48 21.53 -15.91
N LYS A 401 1.68 22.61 -15.93
CA LYS A 401 2.01 23.90 -15.28
C LYS A 401 2.18 23.77 -13.76
N HIS A 402 1.59 22.74 -13.17
CA HIS A 402 1.67 22.42 -11.74
C HIS A 402 2.65 21.28 -11.44
N ASP A 403 3.50 20.90 -12.40
CA ASP A 403 4.36 19.72 -12.32
C ASP A 403 3.56 18.43 -12.08
N LEU A 404 2.39 18.28 -12.69
CA LEU A 404 1.61 17.04 -12.69
C LEU A 404 1.67 16.42 -14.09
N GLN A 405 2.55 15.44 -14.28
CA GLN A 405 2.90 14.98 -15.61
C GLN A 405 1.97 13.85 -16.09
N VAL A 406 1.26 14.07 -17.21
CA VAL A 406 0.44 13.05 -17.90
C VAL A 406 1.30 12.13 -18.78
N ARG A 407 2.42 12.67 -19.31
CA ARG A 407 3.42 11.94 -20.10
C ARG A 407 4.79 12.02 -19.42
N PRO A 408 4.92 11.47 -18.19
CA PRO A 408 6.17 11.51 -17.43
C PRO A 408 7.28 10.67 -18.08
N SER A 409 8.54 10.97 -17.74
CA SER A 409 9.66 10.04 -17.94
C SER A 409 9.39 8.71 -17.21
N THR A 410 10.08 7.63 -17.62
CA THR A 410 10.03 6.36 -16.88
C THR A 410 10.38 6.56 -15.40
N PHE A 411 11.41 7.36 -15.10
CA PHE A 411 11.87 7.56 -13.73
C PHE A 411 10.78 8.19 -12.86
N ARG A 412 10.12 9.24 -13.35
CA ARG A 412 9.00 9.86 -12.62
C ARG A 412 7.79 8.92 -12.52
N ARG A 413 7.47 8.22 -13.61
CA ARG A 413 6.32 7.33 -13.70
C ARG A 413 6.41 6.15 -12.73
N GLN A 414 7.58 5.53 -12.63
CA GLN A 414 7.76 4.21 -12.03
C GLN A 414 8.59 4.22 -10.74
N THR A 415 9.05 5.39 -10.29
CA THR A 415 9.59 5.52 -8.94
C THR A 415 8.45 5.60 -7.91
N MET A 416 8.59 4.84 -6.84
CA MET A 416 7.75 4.92 -5.65
C MET A 416 8.60 5.08 -4.41
N ALA A 417 8.09 5.82 -3.43
CA ALA A 417 8.77 6.00 -2.16
C ALA A 417 7.83 5.91 -0.97
N CYS A 418 8.30 5.28 0.11
CA CYS A 418 7.60 5.30 1.38
C CYS A 418 7.73 6.68 2.05
N THR A 419 7.17 6.85 3.25
CA THR A 419 7.27 8.10 4.02
C THR A 419 8.72 8.47 4.40
N GLY A 420 9.57 7.48 4.67
CA GLY A 420 10.97 7.73 5.03
C GLY A 420 11.15 8.37 6.40
N ILE A 421 12.40 8.74 6.71
CA ILE A 421 12.79 9.28 8.02
C ILE A 421 12.12 10.60 8.37
N GLU A 422 11.62 11.34 7.37
CA GLU A 422 10.92 12.62 7.56
C GLU A 422 9.80 12.52 8.62
N TYR A 423 9.01 11.45 8.59
CA TYR A 423 7.93 11.23 9.57
C TYR A 423 7.85 9.82 10.16
N CYS A 424 8.52 8.81 9.58
CA CYS A 424 8.38 7.43 10.03
C CYS A 424 9.38 7.08 11.14
N LYS A 425 8.88 6.64 12.29
CA LYS A 425 9.73 6.21 13.42
C LYS A 425 10.58 4.98 13.13
N LEU A 426 10.23 4.17 12.13
CA LEU A 426 10.95 2.95 11.78
C LEU A 426 11.97 3.16 10.65
N ALA A 427 12.00 4.34 10.04
CA ALA A 427 12.89 4.61 8.92
C ALA A 427 14.31 4.96 9.40
N ILE A 428 15.29 4.54 8.60
CA ILE A 428 16.72 4.78 8.80
C ILE A 428 17.21 5.82 7.79
N THR A 429 16.54 5.96 6.65
CA THR A 429 16.96 6.88 5.58
C THR A 429 15.80 7.76 5.15
N ASP A 430 16.12 8.93 4.61
CA ASP A 430 15.15 9.66 3.82
C ASP A 430 14.77 8.90 2.54
N THR A 431 13.53 9.06 2.12
CA THR A 431 13.02 8.46 0.88
C THR A 431 12.26 9.42 0.01
N LYS A 432 11.42 10.32 0.55
CA LYS A 432 10.59 11.17 -0.30
C LYS A 432 11.42 12.23 -1.00
N GLN A 433 12.16 13.05 -0.27
CA GLN A 433 13.01 14.07 -0.88
C GLN A 433 14.13 13.44 -1.70
N ARG A 434 14.83 12.44 -1.15
CA ARG A 434 15.85 11.68 -1.90
C ARG A 434 15.34 11.12 -3.24
N SER A 435 14.11 10.63 -3.32
CA SER A 435 13.56 10.11 -4.58
C SER A 435 13.16 11.21 -5.56
N MET A 436 12.67 12.35 -5.07
CA MET A 436 12.38 13.50 -5.95
C MET A 436 13.66 14.02 -6.61
N ASP A 437 14.73 14.17 -5.83
CA ASP A 437 16.03 14.55 -6.35
C ASP A 437 16.61 13.48 -7.31
N LEU A 438 16.41 12.19 -7.01
CA LEU A 438 16.84 11.09 -7.88
C LEU A 438 16.13 11.16 -9.24
N ILE A 439 14.82 11.40 -9.26
CA ILE A 439 14.05 11.58 -10.49
C ILE A 439 14.64 12.74 -11.29
N ASP A 440 14.83 13.92 -10.67
CA ASP A 440 15.37 15.10 -11.35
C ASP A 440 16.74 14.84 -11.97
N GLU A 441 17.62 14.12 -11.27
CA GLU A 441 18.95 13.82 -11.79
C GLU A 441 18.92 12.77 -12.91
N LEU A 442 18.11 11.72 -12.78
CA LEU A 442 18.01 10.70 -13.82
C LEU A 442 17.36 11.25 -15.10
N GLU A 443 16.35 12.12 -14.99
CA GLU A 443 15.75 12.80 -16.15
C GLU A 443 16.77 13.68 -16.89
N LYS A 444 17.70 14.33 -16.18
CA LYS A 444 18.79 15.10 -16.80
C LYS A 444 19.87 14.23 -17.44
N ARG A 445 20.26 13.15 -16.76
CA ARG A 445 21.41 12.32 -17.16
C ARG A 445 21.05 11.25 -18.21
N LEU A 446 19.80 10.83 -18.24
CA LEU A 446 19.24 9.78 -19.10
C LEU A 446 17.94 10.25 -19.77
N PRO A 447 17.93 11.39 -20.50
CA PRO A 447 16.69 11.98 -21.04
C PRO A 447 16.00 11.09 -22.08
N ASP A 448 16.75 10.24 -22.78
CA ASP A 448 16.25 9.39 -23.87
C ASP A 448 15.90 7.95 -23.40
N PHE A 449 16.01 7.65 -22.10
CA PHE A 449 15.70 6.31 -21.60
C PHE A 449 14.18 6.10 -21.48
N ASP A 450 13.67 5.13 -22.24
CA ASP A 450 12.24 4.92 -22.44
C ASP A 450 11.72 3.54 -22.00
N GLN A 451 12.61 2.62 -21.60
CA GLN A 451 12.19 1.30 -21.16
C GLN A 451 11.49 1.35 -19.81
N PRO A 452 10.53 0.46 -19.53
CA PRO A 452 9.99 0.27 -18.18
C PRO A 452 11.10 -0.14 -17.19
N LEU A 453 11.22 0.62 -16.11
CA LEU A 453 12.11 0.39 -14.99
C LEU A 453 11.51 0.93 -13.68
N THR A 454 11.10 0.04 -12.78
CA THR A 454 10.56 0.40 -11.47
C THR A 454 11.64 0.61 -10.40
N ILE A 455 11.55 1.74 -9.68
CA ILE A 455 12.50 2.09 -8.61
C ILE A 455 11.73 2.26 -7.30
N ASN A 456 11.96 1.34 -6.36
CA ASN A 456 11.16 1.21 -5.14
C ASN A 456 11.96 1.60 -3.90
N VAL A 457 11.81 2.85 -3.44
CA VAL A 457 12.63 3.47 -2.39
C VAL A 457 12.00 3.32 -1.00
N ASN A 458 12.68 2.59 -0.11
CA ASN A 458 12.16 2.27 1.22
C ASN A 458 13.15 2.63 2.32
N GLY A 459 12.69 3.32 3.35
CA GLY A 459 13.57 3.79 4.43
C GLY A 459 13.94 2.71 5.45
N CYS A 460 13.34 1.52 5.37
CA CYS A 460 13.60 0.40 6.29
C CYS A 460 13.18 -0.95 5.69
N PRO A 461 13.49 -2.09 6.35
CA PRO A 461 13.13 -3.44 5.88
C PRO A 461 11.63 -3.77 5.82
N ASN A 462 10.74 -2.88 6.25
CA ASN A 462 9.28 -3.16 6.26
C ASN A 462 8.65 -3.22 4.86
N ALA A 463 9.35 -2.71 3.83
CA ALA A 463 8.94 -2.73 2.43
C ALA A 463 7.55 -2.08 2.18
N CYS A 464 7.29 -0.91 2.78
CA CYS A 464 6.04 -0.17 2.56
C CYS A 464 5.87 0.29 1.11
N ALA A 465 6.96 0.58 0.40
CA ALA A 465 7.03 0.82 -1.04
C ALA A 465 7.70 -0.35 -1.77
N ARG A 466 7.44 -1.59 -1.33
CA ARG A 466 7.55 -2.81 -2.16
C ARG A 466 8.94 -3.14 -2.73
N ILE A 467 9.97 -3.13 -1.87
CA ILE A 467 11.38 -3.41 -2.21
C ILE A 467 11.54 -4.60 -3.16
N GLN A 468 10.94 -5.75 -2.81
CA GLN A 468 11.29 -7.03 -3.43
C GLN A 468 10.70 -7.26 -4.81
N VAL A 469 9.79 -6.40 -5.25
CA VAL A 469 9.03 -6.56 -6.50
C VAL A 469 9.25 -5.38 -7.45
N GLY A 470 10.24 -4.54 -7.18
CA GLY A 470 10.73 -3.56 -8.14
C GLY A 470 11.95 -4.09 -8.88
N ASP A 471 12.17 -3.56 -10.08
CA ASP A 471 13.37 -3.79 -10.88
C ASP A 471 14.60 -3.36 -10.08
N ILE A 472 14.53 -2.19 -9.46
CA ILE A 472 15.52 -1.68 -8.50
C ILE A 472 14.83 -1.40 -7.17
N GLY A 473 14.93 -2.36 -6.25
CA GLY A 473 14.43 -2.26 -4.88
C GLY A 473 15.49 -1.71 -3.93
N LEU A 474 15.20 -0.59 -3.25
CA LEU A 474 16.12 0.03 -2.30
C LEU A 474 15.64 -0.16 -0.86
N LYS A 475 16.45 -0.82 -0.03
CA LYS A 475 16.20 -1.03 1.40
C LYS A 475 17.13 -0.17 2.25
N GLY A 476 16.58 0.87 2.87
CA GLY A 476 17.28 1.80 3.75
C GLY A 476 17.87 1.11 4.97
N GLN A 477 19.13 1.46 5.26
CA GLN A 477 19.94 1.00 6.38
C GLN A 477 21.13 1.95 6.56
N LEU A 478 21.88 1.79 7.66
CA LEU A 478 23.20 2.40 7.76
C LEU A 478 24.21 1.66 6.90
N VAL A 479 25.09 2.40 6.24
CA VAL A 479 26.23 1.91 5.47
C VAL A 479 27.48 2.64 5.91
N VAL A 480 28.64 2.12 5.53
CA VAL A 480 29.94 2.75 5.81
C VAL A 480 30.38 3.46 4.53
N ASP A 481 30.74 4.73 4.64
CA ASP A 481 31.29 5.50 3.52
C ASP A 481 32.80 5.26 3.32
N GLU A 482 33.41 5.99 2.38
CA GLU A 482 34.84 5.87 2.07
C GLU A 482 35.75 6.33 3.21
N ASN A 483 35.26 7.17 4.12
CA ASN A 483 35.99 7.67 5.28
C ASN A 483 35.87 6.74 6.49
N GLY A 484 35.04 5.69 6.41
CA GLY A 484 34.77 4.78 7.51
C GLY A 484 33.61 5.21 8.41
N ASP A 485 32.89 6.28 8.07
CA ASP A 485 31.78 6.82 8.84
C ASP A 485 30.47 6.08 8.53
N GLN A 486 29.63 5.91 9.55
CA GLN A 486 28.28 5.36 9.35
C GLN A 486 27.34 6.45 8.86
N VAL A 487 26.84 6.27 7.64
CA VAL A 487 25.92 7.20 6.97
C VAL A 487 24.66 6.47 6.50
N GLU A 488 23.61 7.23 6.17
CA GLU A 488 22.43 6.64 5.54
C GLU A 488 22.75 6.08 4.14
N GLY A 489 22.15 4.94 3.82
CA GLY A 489 22.28 4.32 2.51
C GLY A 489 21.32 3.16 2.29
N PHE A 490 21.53 2.43 1.19
CA PHE A 490 20.57 1.43 0.72
C PHE A 490 21.26 0.10 0.44
N GLN A 491 20.65 -1.00 0.88
CA GLN A 491 20.87 -2.30 0.23
C GLN A 491 20.03 -2.36 -1.02
N ILE A 492 20.63 -2.79 -2.14
CA ILE A 492 19.93 -2.90 -3.42
C ILE A 492 19.46 -4.34 -3.65
N HIS A 493 18.25 -4.48 -4.17
CA HIS A 493 17.60 -5.71 -4.62
C HIS A 493 17.28 -5.52 -6.10
N LEU A 494 17.65 -6.46 -6.96
CA LEU A 494 17.55 -6.29 -8.42
C LEU A 494 16.67 -7.36 -9.07
N GLY A 495 15.83 -6.93 -10.02
CA GLY A 495 15.03 -7.78 -10.89
C GLY A 495 13.87 -8.49 -10.20
N GLY A 496 13.18 -7.79 -9.29
CA GLY A 496 11.93 -8.28 -8.72
C GLY A 496 10.77 -8.10 -9.68
N GLN A 497 9.90 -9.11 -9.80
CA GLN A 497 8.74 -9.09 -10.69
C GLN A 497 7.52 -9.68 -9.97
N LEU A 498 6.44 -8.89 -9.88
CA LEU A 498 5.19 -9.31 -9.25
C LEU A 498 4.69 -10.65 -9.82
N GLY A 499 4.37 -11.59 -8.93
CA GLY A 499 3.85 -12.92 -9.28
C GLY A 499 4.88 -13.90 -9.83
N ALA A 500 6.10 -13.44 -10.16
CA ALA A 500 7.13 -14.28 -10.76
C ALA A 500 8.35 -14.48 -9.84
N SER A 501 8.96 -13.40 -9.38
CA SER A 501 10.24 -13.47 -8.65
C SER A 501 10.43 -12.31 -7.69
N PHE A 502 11.25 -12.53 -6.65
CA PHE A 502 11.72 -11.46 -5.79
C PHE A 502 13.12 -10.99 -6.20
N GLY A 503 13.38 -9.70 -6.03
CA GLY A 503 14.67 -9.11 -6.37
C GLY A 503 15.84 -9.80 -5.67
N LYS A 504 16.88 -10.14 -6.43
CA LYS A 504 18.07 -10.81 -5.91
C LYS A 504 18.94 -9.84 -5.12
N LYS A 505 19.61 -10.36 -4.10
CA LYS A 505 20.59 -9.61 -3.31
C LYS A 505 21.98 -9.99 -3.78
N VAL A 506 22.69 -9.04 -4.39
CA VAL A 506 24.10 -9.23 -4.75
C VAL A 506 24.95 -9.02 -3.49
N ARG A 507 25.95 -9.89 -3.28
CA ARG A 507 26.79 -9.83 -2.08
C ARG A 507 27.53 -8.50 -2.02
N GLY A 508 27.39 -7.80 -0.89
CA GLY A 508 28.05 -6.51 -0.66
C GLY A 508 27.43 -5.33 -1.40
N LEU A 509 26.39 -5.54 -2.20
CA LEU A 509 25.79 -4.47 -3.00
C LEU A 509 24.98 -3.51 -2.12
N LYS A 510 25.61 -2.37 -1.85
CA LYS A 510 25.08 -1.27 -1.06
C LYS A 510 25.64 0.04 -1.62
N THR A 511 24.90 1.13 -1.43
CA THR A 511 25.38 2.48 -1.76
C THR A 511 24.98 3.45 -0.66
N THR A 512 25.76 4.52 -0.48
CA THR A 512 25.38 5.65 0.36
C THR A 512 24.20 6.39 -0.28
N SER A 513 23.46 7.16 0.51
CA SER A 513 22.39 8.01 -0.02
C SER A 513 22.92 9.00 -1.07
N ALA A 514 24.13 9.54 -0.84
CA ALA A 514 24.83 10.43 -1.77
C ALA A 514 25.25 9.73 -3.08
N GLY A 515 25.73 8.49 -3.01
CA GLY A 515 26.15 7.72 -4.18
C GLY A 515 25.01 6.99 -4.91
N LEU A 516 23.75 7.20 -4.51
CA LEU A 516 22.62 6.45 -5.05
C LEU A 516 22.38 6.74 -6.54
N THR A 517 22.39 8.02 -6.92
CA THR A 517 22.15 8.44 -8.31
C THR A 517 23.19 7.85 -9.25
N ASP A 518 24.47 7.94 -8.89
CA ASP A 518 25.58 7.42 -9.71
C ASP A 518 25.51 5.89 -9.86
N TYR A 519 25.08 5.19 -8.81
CA TYR A 519 24.82 3.75 -8.88
C TYR A 519 23.69 3.43 -9.86
N ILE A 520 22.55 4.11 -9.74
CA ILE A 520 21.38 3.84 -10.59
C ILE A 520 21.69 4.17 -12.05
N GLU A 521 22.33 5.31 -12.32
CA GLU A 521 22.74 5.66 -13.67
C GLU A 521 23.64 4.58 -14.28
N ARG A 522 24.64 4.10 -13.54
CA ARG A 522 25.56 3.06 -14.01
C ARG A 522 24.83 1.77 -14.37
N VAL A 523 24.00 1.24 -13.47
CA VAL A 523 23.29 -0.02 -13.72
C VAL A 523 22.28 0.10 -14.86
N VAL A 524 21.62 1.26 -15.00
CA VAL A 524 20.68 1.53 -16.09
C VAL A 524 21.41 1.62 -17.44
N ARG A 525 22.57 2.30 -17.50
CA ARG A 525 23.39 2.35 -18.72
C ARG A 525 23.92 0.96 -19.10
N ASN A 526 24.29 0.14 -18.13
CA ASN A 526 24.72 -1.24 -18.38
C ASN A 526 23.56 -2.07 -18.95
N TYR A 527 22.37 -1.99 -18.36
CA TYR A 527 21.17 -2.63 -18.88
C TYR A 527 20.87 -2.18 -20.32
N ASP A 528 20.83 -0.86 -20.56
CA ASP A 528 20.51 -0.28 -21.86
C ASP A 528 21.48 -0.74 -22.95
N LYS A 529 22.77 -0.86 -22.62
CA LYS A 529 23.81 -1.36 -23.54
C LYS A 529 23.75 -2.86 -23.80
N GLN A 530 23.35 -3.65 -22.81
CA GLN A 530 23.47 -5.11 -22.84
C GLN A 530 22.16 -5.86 -23.11
N ARG A 531 21.01 -5.17 -23.02
CA ARG A 531 19.72 -5.82 -23.22
C ARG A 531 19.58 -6.37 -24.63
N ASN A 532 18.92 -7.51 -24.73
CA ASN A 532 18.42 -8.00 -26.00
C ASN A 532 17.13 -7.24 -26.38
N GLU A 533 16.70 -7.35 -27.63
CA GLU A 533 15.43 -6.77 -28.07
C GLU A 533 14.26 -7.35 -27.26
N GLY A 534 13.46 -6.47 -26.66
CA GLY A 534 12.31 -6.83 -25.83
C GLY A 534 12.64 -7.37 -24.42
N GLU A 535 13.91 -7.47 -24.05
CA GLU A 535 14.32 -7.99 -22.74
C GLU A 535 14.07 -6.97 -21.61
N THR A 536 13.38 -7.40 -20.57
CA THR A 536 13.10 -6.59 -19.37
C THR A 536 14.34 -6.43 -18.48
N PHE A 537 14.35 -5.41 -17.61
CA PHE A 537 15.43 -5.26 -16.63
C PHE A 537 15.55 -6.48 -15.72
N ALA A 538 14.41 -7.05 -15.28
CA ALA A 538 14.42 -8.23 -14.43
C ALA A 538 15.09 -9.44 -15.09
N GLU A 539 14.81 -9.70 -16.37
CA GLU A 539 15.44 -10.78 -17.14
C GLU A 539 16.94 -10.54 -17.32
N TRP A 540 17.32 -9.33 -17.75
CA TRP A 540 18.73 -8.96 -17.87
C TRP A 540 19.46 -9.12 -16.53
N ALA A 541 18.88 -8.62 -15.45
CA ALA A 541 19.48 -8.65 -14.13
C ALA A 541 19.74 -10.10 -13.67
N GLN A 542 18.94 -11.09 -14.08
CA GLN A 542 19.20 -12.49 -13.74
C GLN A 542 20.47 -13.05 -14.41
N ARG A 543 20.71 -12.72 -15.68
CA ARG A 543 21.85 -13.24 -16.46
C ARG A 543 23.10 -12.37 -16.42
N ALA A 544 22.98 -11.09 -16.09
CA ALA A 544 24.10 -10.15 -16.10
C ALA A 544 25.19 -10.57 -15.11
N ASP A 545 26.44 -10.33 -15.49
CA ASP A 545 27.60 -10.56 -14.63
C ASP A 545 27.51 -9.68 -13.38
N GLU A 546 27.97 -10.20 -12.23
CA GLU A 546 27.90 -9.43 -10.98
C GLU A 546 28.61 -8.08 -11.04
N ALA A 547 29.62 -7.93 -11.90
CA ALA A 547 30.35 -6.69 -12.09
C ALA A 547 29.47 -5.59 -12.70
N ASP A 548 28.55 -5.95 -13.60
CA ASP A 548 27.66 -5.01 -14.27
C ASP A 548 26.49 -4.54 -13.39
N LEU A 549 26.26 -5.25 -12.29
CA LEU A 549 25.24 -4.94 -11.28
C LEU A 549 25.76 -4.07 -10.12
N LYS A 550 27.08 -3.85 -10.04
CA LYS A 550 27.77 -3.18 -8.92
C LYS A 550 28.06 -1.71 -9.17
#